data_AF-A0AAD2K5Q8-F1
#
_entry.id   AF-A0AAD2K5Q8-F1
#
_cell.length_a   1.000
_cell.length_b   1.000
_cell.length_c   1.000
_cell.angle_alpha   90.00
_cell.angle_beta   90.00
_cell.angle_gamma   90.00
#
_symmetry.space_group_name_H-M   'P 1'
#
loop_
_entity.id
_entity.type
_entity.pdbx_description
1 polymer ?
#
loop_
_entity_poly.entity_id
_entity_poly.type
_entity_poly.pdbx_seq_one_letter_code
_entity_poly.pdbx_strand_id
1 'polypeptide(L)'
;MASTFFTWVRSPAAREYFFSTHFWGPVANWGLPLAAIADLSKDEEFISGTMTTALMSYSMVFMRFAWRVQPRNYLLLACHGTNAAAQALQETRFVNYWYYGGREKKLGVSVDQVADKAVGKVTEAVKAVQDAKK
;
A
#
# COMPACT_ATOMS: atom_id res chain seq x y z
N MET A 1 26.79 -26.25 -7.47
CA MET A 1 25.74 -25.27 -7.86
C MET A 1 26.18 -23.82 -7.66
N ALA A 2 26.91 -23.45 -6.60
CA ALA A 2 27.40 -22.07 -6.41
C ALA A 2 28.56 -21.65 -7.35
N SER A 3 29.42 -22.59 -7.77
CA SER A 3 30.57 -22.27 -8.64
C SER A 3 30.15 -21.71 -10.00
N THR A 4 29.08 -22.24 -10.60
CA THR A 4 28.60 -21.86 -11.94
C THR A 4 28.09 -20.42 -11.99
N PHE A 5 27.49 -19.92 -10.91
CA PHE A 5 27.01 -18.54 -10.83
C PHE A 5 28.18 -17.54 -10.78
N PHE A 6 29.18 -17.78 -9.92
CA PHE A 6 30.35 -16.90 -9.83
C PHE A 6 31.21 -16.92 -11.11
N THR A 7 31.31 -18.08 -11.77
CA THR A 7 31.97 -18.19 -13.07
C THR A 7 31.19 -17.43 -14.15
N TRP A 8 29.85 -17.51 -14.15
CA TRP A 8 29.00 -16.76 -15.08
C TRP A 8 29.10 -15.24 -14.85
N VAL A 9 29.06 -14.77 -13.61
CA VAL A 9 29.20 -13.33 -13.27
C VAL A 9 30.53 -12.74 -13.76
N ARG A 10 31.61 -13.53 -13.75
CA ARG A 10 32.92 -13.12 -14.28
C ARG A 10 33.04 -13.21 -15.81
N SER A 11 32.05 -13.78 -16.49
CA SER A 11 32.06 -13.97 -17.94
C SER A 11 31.63 -12.71 -18.71
N PRO A 12 32.05 -12.56 -19.99
CA PRO A 12 31.62 -11.44 -20.83
C PRO A 12 30.09 -11.36 -21.00
N ALA A 13 29.43 -12.52 -21.04
CA ALA A 13 27.98 -12.62 -21.20
C ALA A 13 27.20 -11.98 -20.04
N ALA A 14 27.72 -12.07 -18.81
CA ALA A 14 27.10 -11.38 -17.67
C ALA A 14 27.24 -9.86 -17.79
N ARG A 15 28.42 -9.36 -18.20
CA ARG A 15 28.62 -7.93 -18.48
C ARG A 15 27.65 -7.43 -19.54
N GLU A 16 27.53 -8.15 -20.64
CA GLU A 16 26.62 -7.78 -21.72
C GLU A 16 25.15 -7.75 -21.25
N TYR A 17 24.74 -8.71 -20.41
CA TYR A 17 23.42 -8.70 -19.79
C TYR A 17 23.20 -7.49 -18.87
N PHE A 18 24.14 -7.20 -17.96
CA PHE A 18 24.05 -6.07 -17.01
C PHE A 18 24.07 -4.70 -17.70
N PHE A 19 24.75 -4.55 -18.84
CA PHE A 19 24.76 -3.30 -19.61
C PHE A 19 23.69 -3.25 -20.72
N SER A 20 22.87 -4.29 -20.85
CA SER A 20 21.74 -4.30 -21.77
C SER A 20 20.53 -3.55 -21.19
N THR A 21 19.69 -3.05 -22.10
CA THR A 21 18.36 -2.51 -21.76
C THR A 21 17.43 -3.56 -21.14
N HIS A 22 17.68 -4.85 -21.39
CA HIS A 22 16.91 -5.97 -20.86
C HIS A 22 17.10 -6.19 -19.35
N PHE A 23 18.22 -5.72 -18.78
CA PHE A 23 18.43 -5.73 -17.33
C PHE A 23 17.87 -4.46 -16.68
N TRP A 24 18.26 -3.29 -17.19
CA TRP A 24 17.91 -2.02 -16.55
C TRP A 24 16.43 -1.64 -16.67
N GLY A 25 15.73 -2.04 -17.75
CA GLY A 25 14.29 -1.80 -17.88
C GLY A 25 13.49 -2.43 -16.73
N PRO A 26 13.63 -3.74 -16.49
CA PRO A 26 13.01 -4.40 -15.33
C PRO A 26 13.50 -3.87 -13.98
N VAL A 27 14.77 -3.50 -13.84
CA VAL A 27 15.31 -2.91 -12.59
C VAL A 27 14.69 -1.54 -12.30
N ALA A 28 14.50 -0.69 -13.32
CA ALA A 28 13.81 0.59 -13.15
C ALA A 28 12.36 0.42 -12.66
N ASN A 29 11.69 -0.66 -13.07
CA ASN A 29 10.33 -0.96 -12.63
C ASN A 29 10.25 -1.31 -11.13
N TRP A 30 11.36 -1.72 -10.48
CA TRP A 30 11.39 -1.98 -9.03
C TRP A 30 11.27 -0.73 -8.16
N GLY A 31 11.35 0.47 -8.74
CA GLY A 31 11.05 1.71 -8.02
C GLY A 31 9.64 1.72 -7.43
N LEU A 32 8.65 1.17 -8.16
CA LEU A 32 7.26 1.14 -7.72
C LEU A 32 7.03 0.19 -6.53
N PRO A 33 7.48 -1.09 -6.56
CA PRO A 33 7.46 -1.95 -5.38
C PRO A 33 8.17 -1.38 -4.16
N LEU A 34 9.34 -0.75 -4.35
CA LEU A 34 10.08 -0.14 -3.25
C LEU A 34 9.32 1.02 -2.63
N ALA A 35 8.69 1.87 -3.45
CA ALA A 35 7.81 2.94 -2.97
C ALA A 35 6.60 2.38 -2.20
N ALA A 36 5.95 1.32 -2.71
CA ALA A 36 4.82 0.68 -2.04
C ALA A 36 5.20 0.07 -0.69
N ILE A 37 6.40 -0.52 -0.58
CA ILE A 37 6.93 -1.01 0.70
C ILE A 37 7.22 0.15 1.65
N ALA A 38 7.83 1.24 1.16
CA ALA A 38 8.09 2.42 1.99
C ALA A 38 6.80 3.06 2.51
N ASP A 39 5.74 3.04 1.70
CA ASP A 39 4.42 3.56 2.08
C ASP A 39 3.72 2.70 3.15
N LEU A 40 4.18 1.48 3.43
CA LEU A 40 3.69 0.70 4.59
C LEU A 40 4.07 1.32 5.93
N SER A 41 5.08 2.19 5.98
CA SER A 41 5.46 2.88 7.22
C SER A 41 4.68 4.17 7.46
N LYS A 42 3.87 4.62 6.50
CA LYS A 42 3.07 5.84 6.63
C LYS A 42 1.81 5.61 7.47
N ASP A 43 1.29 6.72 8.00
CA ASP A 43 0.07 6.73 8.80
C ASP A 43 -1.15 6.29 7.98
N GLU A 44 -2.03 5.48 8.59
CA GLU A 44 -3.20 4.90 7.92
C GLU A 44 -4.24 5.93 7.47
N GLU A 45 -4.21 7.14 8.05
CA GLU A 45 -5.16 8.22 7.76
C GLU A 45 -5.00 8.77 6.33
N PHE A 46 -3.78 8.76 5.80
CA PHE A 46 -3.48 9.27 4.46
C PHE A 46 -3.62 8.21 3.36
N ILE A 47 -4.01 6.98 3.70
CA ILE A 47 -4.16 5.91 2.70
C ILE A 47 -5.41 6.18 1.87
N SER A 48 -5.24 6.33 0.56
CA SER A 48 -6.35 6.42 -0.39
C SER A 48 -6.83 5.02 -0.78
N GLY A 49 -8.04 4.65 -0.35
CA GLY A 49 -8.65 3.36 -0.67
C GLY A 49 -8.78 3.13 -2.18
N THR A 50 -9.30 4.11 -2.93
CA THR A 50 -9.53 3.96 -4.38
C THR A 50 -8.23 3.76 -5.16
N MET A 51 -7.17 4.49 -4.81
CA MET A 51 -5.85 4.34 -5.43
C MET A 51 -5.24 2.98 -5.12
N THR A 52 -5.30 2.55 -3.85
CA THR A 52 -4.71 1.29 -3.38
C THR A 52 -5.36 0.09 -4.06
N THR A 53 -6.70 0.05 -4.08
CA THR A 53 -7.46 -1.01 -4.76
C THR A 53 -7.23 -1.00 -6.28
N ALA A 54 -7.17 0.19 -6.90
CA ALA A 54 -6.85 0.32 -8.32
C ALA A 54 -5.44 -0.22 -8.64
N LEU A 55 -4.44 0.11 -7.83
CA LEU A 55 -3.07 -0.35 -8.07
C LEU A 55 -2.89 -1.85 -7.79
N MET A 56 -3.62 -2.39 -6.81
CA MET A 56 -3.68 -3.83 -6.56
C MET A 56 -4.29 -4.57 -7.75
N SER A 57 -5.45 -4.14 -8.23
CA SER A 57 -6.14 -4.78 -9.37
C SER A 57 -5.31 -4.69 -10.67
N TYR A 58 -4.72 -3.53 -10.95
CA TYR A 58 -3.76 -3.36 -12.03
C TYR A 58 -2.62 -4.38 -11.94
N SER A 59 -2.00 -4.51 -10.75
CA SER A 59 -0.87 -5.41 -10.55
C SER A 59 -1.26 -6.89 -10.76
N MET A 60 -2.45 -7.31 -10.32
CA MET A 60 -2.94 -8.68 -10.54
C MET A 60 -3.12 -9.01 -12.03
N VAL A 61 -3.68 -8.08 -12.82
CA VAL A 61 -3.83 -8.27 -14.28
C VAL A 61 -2.46 -8.38 -14.95
N PHE A 62 -1.51 -7.54 -14.56
CA PHE A 62 -0.17 -7.56 -15.12
C PHE A 62 0.66 -8.77 -14.71
N MET A 63 0.43 -9.36 -13.52
CA MET A 63 1.01 -10.66 -13.16
C MET A 63 0.56 -11.77 -14.11
N ARG A 64 -0.73 -11.78 -14.48
CA ARG A 64 -1.26 -12.74 -15.45
C ARG A 64 -0.62 -12.57 -16.83
N PHE A 65 -0.41 -11.33 -17.27
CA PHE A 65 0.31 -11.01 -18.50
C PHE A 65 1.78 -11.46 -18.46
N ALA A 66 2.51 -11.15 -17.39
CA ALA A 66 3.91 -11.52 -17.19
C ALA A 66 4.14 -13.04 -17.27
N TRP A 67 3.18 -13.81 -16.76
CA TRP A 67 3.21 -15.28 -16.82
C TRP A 67 2.91 -15.83 -18.22
N ARG A 68 2.08 -15.13 -19.00
CA ARG A 68 1.62 -15.57 -20.32
C ARG A 68 2.56 -15.21 -21.46
N VAL A 69 3.34 -14.14 -21.32
CA VAL A 69 4.29 -13.72 -22.35
C VAL A 69 5.41 -14.77 -22.50
N GLN A 70 5.82 -15.07 -23.73
CA GLN A 70 6.90 -16.01 -24.04
C GLN A 70 8.04 -15.29 -24.77
N PRO A 71 9.29 -15.40 -24.30
CA PRO A 71 9.73 -16.08 -23.07
C PRO A 71 9.23 -15.42 -21.78
N ARG A 72 9.02 -16.21 -20.71
CA ARG A 72 8.42 -15.74 -19.45
C ARG A 72 9.27 -14.67 -18.77
N ASN A 73 8.63 -13.57 -18.36
CA ASN A 73 9.32 -12.46 -17.71
C ASN A 73 9.14 -12.53 -16.18
N TYR A 74 10.04 -13.25 -15.51
CA TYR A 74 10.00 -13.44 -14.06
C TYR A 74 10.25 -12.15 -13.26
N LEU A 75 11.00 -11.18 -13.81
CA LEU A 75 11.26 -9.92 -13.14
C LEU A 75 10.01 -9.04 -13.10
N LEU A 76 9.27 -8.96 -14.21
CA LEU A 76 7.99 -8.25 -14.27
C LEU A 76 6.97 -8.89 -13.33
N LEU A 77 6.93 -10.24 -13.29
CA LEU A 77 6.07 -10.99 -12.39
C LEU A 77 6.39 -10.69 -10.92
N ALA A 78 7.67 -10.70 -10.53
CA ALA A 78 8.09 -10.42 -9.17
C ALA A 78 7.80 -8.96 -8.75
N CYS A 79 7.98 -8.02 -9.68
CA CYS A 79 7.65 -6.61 -9.46
C CYS A 79 6.16 -6.42 -9.17
N HIS A 80 5.28 -6.91 -10.06
CA HIS A 80 3.83 -6.79 -9.84
C HIS A 80 3.34 -7.63 -8.67
N GLY A 81 3.95 -8.79 -8.39
CA GLY A 81 3.64 -9.60 -7.22
C GLY A 81 3.95 -8.88 -5.91
N THR A 82 5.14 -8.28 -5.82
CA THR A 82 5.53 -7.48 -4.65
C THR A 82 4.62 -6.26 -4.48
N ASN A 83 4.32 -5.56 -5.57
CA ASN A 83 3.43 -4.40 -5.53
C ASN A 83 2.00 -4.80 -5.10
N ALA A 84 1.44 -5.87 -5.67
CA ALA A 84 0.11 -6.37 -5.28
C ALA A 84 0.07 -6.75 -3.80
N ALA A 85 1.11 -7.42 -3.29
CA ALA A 85 1.20 -7.79 -1.88
C ALA A 85 1.28 -6.56 -0.96
N ALA A 86 2.13 -5.58 -1.29
CA ALA A 86 2.24 -4.34 -0.51
C ALA A 86 0.92 -3.55 -0.51
N GLN A 87 0.26 -3.42 -1.67
CA GLN A 87 -1.02 -2.73 -1.80
C GLN A 87 -2.14 -3.47 -1.05
N ALA A 88 -2.17 -4.81 -1.07
CA ALA A 88 -3.14 -5.59 -0.29
C ALA A 88 -2.98 -5.39 1.22
N LEU A 89 -1.73 -5.26 1.71
CA LEU A 89 -1.47 -4.92 3.11
C LEU A 89 -1.93 -3.50 3.45
N GLN A 90 -1.69 -2.53 2.56
CA GLN A 90 -2.18 -1.16 2.73
C GLN A 90 -3.71 -1.10 2.74
N GLU A 91 -4.37 -1.84 1.85
CA GLU A 91 -5.82 -1.93 1.80
C GLU A 91 -6.37 -2.57 3.08
N THR A 92 -5.73 -3.62 3.58
CA THR A 92 -6.09 -4.25 4.87
C THR A 92 -5.97 -3.25 6.02
N ARG A 93 -4.89 -2.45 6.06
CA ARG A 93 -4.70 -1.39 7.07
C ARG A 93 -5.76 -0.30 6.94
N PHE A 94 -6.07 0.11 5.71
CA PHE A 94 -7.13 1.09 5.43
C PHE A 94 -8.49 0.60 5.92
N VAL A 95 -8.87 -0.65 5.60
CA VAL A 95 -10.14 -1.22 6.03
C VAL A 95 -10.21 -1.31 7.55
N ASN A 96 -9.12 -1.75 8.20
CA ASN A 96 -9.06 -1.82 9.65
C ASN A 96 -9.20 -0.43 10.31
N TYR A 97 -8.53 0.58 9.76
CA TYR A 97 -8.59 1.94 10.27
C TYR A 97 -9.98 2.58 10.11
N TRP A 98 -10.58 2.50 8.92
CA TRP A 98 -11.84 3.20 8.62
C TRP A 98 -13.12 2.43 8.99
N TYR A 99 -13.08 1.10 9.00
CA TYR A 99 -14.29 0.27 9.15
C TYR A 99 -14.28 -0.68 10.35
N TYR A 100 -13.12 -1.07 10.89
CA TYR A 100 -13.03 -2.00 12.03
C TYR A 100 -12.60 -1.37 13.36
N GLY A 101 -12.77 -0.05 13.52
CA GLY A 101 -12.53 0.60 14.81
C GLY A 101 -11.08 1.02 15.07
N GLY A 102 -10.19 0.88 14.08
CA GLY A 102 -8.77 1.21 14.23
C GLY A 102 -8.51 2.71 14.43
N ARG A 103 -9.37 3.56 13.86
CA ARG A 103 -9.31 5.02 14.03
C ARG A 103 -9.61 5.44 15.48
N GLU A 104 -10.67 4.89 16.06
CA GLU A 104 -11.13 5.13 17.42
C GLU A 104 -10.05 4.73 18.42
N LYS A 105 -9.43 3.56 18.18
CA LYS A 105 -8.29 3.07 18.96
C LYS A 105 -7.07 3.99 18.86
N LYS A 106 -6.74 4.52 17.67
CA LYS A 106 -5.60 5.42 17.46
C LYS A 106 -5.84 6.81 18.07
N LEU A 107 -7.07 7.31 18.03
CA LEU A 107 -7.46 8.60 18.60
C LEU A 107 -7.73 8.53 20.12
N GLY A 108 -7.77 7.33 20.71
CA GLY A 108 -8.07 7.14 22.13
C GLY A 108 -9.51 7.51 22.50
N VAL A 109 -10.41 7.55 21.51
CA VAL A 109 -11.79 7.99 21.66
C VAL A 109 -12.67 6.75 21.64
N SER A 110 -13.29 6.41 22.78
CA SER A 110 -14.40 5.47 22.75
C SER A 110 -15.61 6.14 22.10
N VAL A 111 -16.44 5.37 21.39
CA VAL A 111 -17.69 5.86 20.80
C VAL A 111 -18.57 6.56 21.85
N ASP A 112 -18.49 6.12 23.11
CA ASP A 112 -19.16 6.72 24.26
C ASP A 112 -18.67 8.16 24.55
N GLN A 113 -17.38 8.45 24.38
CA GLN A 113 -16.85 9.80 24.62
C GLN A 113 -17.27 10.82 23.56
N VAL A 114 -17.46 10.42 22.30
CA VAL A 114 -17.99 11.33 21.26
C VAL A 114 -19.46 11.61 21.50
N ALA A 115 -20.22 10.58 21.88
CA ALA A 115 -21.62 10.71 22.26
C ALA A 115 -21.76 11.66 23.47
N ASP A 116 -20.96 11.49 24.51
CA ASP A 116 -20.96 12.37 25.69
C ASP A 116 -20.56 13.81 25.36
N LYS A 117 -19.57 14.02 24.47
CA LYS A 117 -19.17 15.37 24.03
C LYS A 117 -20.23 16.07 23.17
N ALA A 118 -20.93 15.32 22.33
CA ALA A 118 -22.03 15.84 21.51
C ALA A 118 -23.24 16.18 22.39
N VAL A 119 -23.59 15.29 23.33
CA VAL A 119 -24.66 15.52 24.33
C VAL A 119 -24.35 16.75 25.19
N GLY A 120 -23.11 16.93 25.64
CA GLY A 120 -22.69 18.11 26.40
C GLY A 120 -22.92 19.43 25.65
N LYS A 121 -22.48 19.52 24.39
CA LYS A 121 -22.69 20.72 23.55
C LYS A 121 -24.17 21.03 23.31
N VAL A 122 -24.99 19.99 23.09
CA VAL A 122 -26.44 20.15 22.89
C VAL A 122 -27.10 20.63 24.18
N THR A 123 -26.69 20.11 25.34
CA THR A 123 -27.25 20.49 26.64
C THR A 123 -26.91 21.94 27.02
N GLU A 124 -25.70 22.40 26.74
CA GLU A 124 -25.31 23.80 26.93
C GLU A 124 -26.10 24.74 26.02
N ALA A 125 -26.29 24.38 24.74
CA ALA A 125 -27.09 25.16 23.81
C ALA A 125 -28.56 25.26 24.24
N VAL A 126 -29.15 24.17 24.75
CA VAL A 126 -30.53 24.16 25.26
C VAL A 126 -30.67 25.05 26.50
N LYS A 127 -29.70 25.03 27.42
CA LYS A 127 -29.69 25.91 28.61
C LYS A 127 -29.55 27.38 28.21
N ALA A 128 -28.64 27.71 27.29
CA ALA A 128 -28.48 29.07 26.79
C ALA A 128 -29.77 29.61 26.13
N VAL A 129 -30.52 28.76 25.42
CA VAL A 129 -31.81 29.13 24.83
C VAL A 129 -32.91 29.27 25.89
N GLN A 130 -32.90 28.46 26.95
CA GLN A 130 -33.84 28.59 28.06
C GLN A 130 -33.61 29.85 28.89
N ASP A 131 -32.35 30.19 29.15
CA ASP A 131 -31.98 31.38 29.92
C ASP A 131 -32.25 32.67 29.14
N ALA A 132 -32.16 32.64 27.81
CA ALA A 132 -32.54 33.77 26.94
C ALA A 132 -34.06 33.98 26.82
N LYS A 133 -34.88 33.04 27.29
CA LYS A 133 -36.36 33.08 27.20
C LYS A 133 -37.03 33.53 28.51
N LYS A 134 -36.26 33.74 29.57
CA LYS A 134 -36.68 34.28 30.88
C LYS A 134 -36.40 35.77 30.94
#